data_AF-A0A1F4AE07-F1
#
_entry.id   AF-A0A1F4AE07-F1
#
_cell.length_a   1.000
_cell.length_b   1.000
_cell.length_c   1.000
_cell.angle_alpha   90.00
_cell.angle_beta   90.00
_cell.angle_gamma   90.00
#
_symmetry.space_group_name_H-M   'P 1'
#
loop_
_entity.id
_entity.type
_entity.pdbx_description
1 polymer ?
#
loop_
_entity_poly.entity_id
_entity_poly.type
_entity_poly.pdbx_seq_one_letter_code
_entity_poly.pdbx_strand_id
1 'polypeptide(L)'
;MTDKSPIFNVIIDAKGVALEKIEPGRPGYRKASKGVILRQRDAIERYQKLKASGDSFHGTHSFQFLDTAKTFAMLRLRAMEHEIQDNLDQVQAYDGAAKSSAR
;
A
#
# COMPACT_ATOMS: atom_id res chain seq x y z
N MET A 1 4.06 28.89 18.76
CA MET A 1 3.11 28.19 17.87
C MET A 1 3.77 26.91 17.43
N THR A 2 3.22 25.74 17.75
CA THR A 2 3.74 24.48 17.19
C THR A 2 3.28 24.42 15.74
N ASP A 3 4.18 24.70 14.80
CA ASP A 3 3.96 24.42 13.39
C ASP A 3 3.70 22.93 13.24
N LYS A 4 2.42 22.58 13.17
CA LYS A 4 2.00 21.22 12.92
C LYS A 4 2.03 21.05 11.42
N SER A 5 2.92 20.20 10.94
CA SER A 5 2.95 19.83 9.52
C SER A 5 1.76 18.92 9.19
N PRO A 6 1.24 18.96 7.95
CA PRO A 6 0.17 18.06 7.52
C PRO A 6 0.65 16.61 7.56
N ILE A 7 -0.29 15.69 7.70
CA ILE A 7 -0.04 14.24 7.63
C ILE A 7 -0.65 13.70 6.34
N PHE A 8 0.06 12.80 5.68
CA PHE A 8 -0.39 12.13 4.46
C PHE A 8 -0.73 10.68 4.79
N ASN A 9 -1.98 10.29 4.63
CA ASN A 9 -2.43 8.92 4.77
C ASN A 9 -2.35 8.23 3.41
N VAL A 10 -1.77 7.03 3.39
CA VAL A 10 -1.98 6.05 2.33
C VAL A 10 -3.04 5.07 2.83
N ILE A 11 -4.16 5.00 2.12
CA ILE A 11 -5.27 4.11 2.41
C ILE A 11 -5.22 2.99 1.38
N ILE A 12 -5.16 1.74 1.84
CA ILE A 12 -5.17 0.56 1.00
C ILE A 12 -6.43 -0.22 1.32
N ASP A 13 -7.22 -0.54 0.30
CA ASP A 13 -8.43 -1.35 0.41
C ASP A 13 -8.56 -2.27 -0.82
N ALA A 14 -9.69 -2.95 -0.94
CA ALA A 14 -9.97 -3.85 -2.06
C ALA A 14 -10.08 -3.12 -3.42
N LYS A 15 -10.28 -1.79 -3.43
CA LYS A 15 -10.38 -0.99 -4.65
C LYS A 15 -9.02 -0.49 -5.13
N GLY A 16 -8.05 -0.36 -4.23
CA GLY A 16 -6.69 0.04 -4.60
C GLY A 16 -5.97 0.83 -3.52
N VAL A 17 -5.23 1.84 -3.96
CA VAL A 17 -4.41 2.70 -3.10
C VAL A 17 -4.84 4.16 -3.28
N ALA A 18 -5.17 4.83 -2.17
CA ALA A 18 -5.55 6.25 -2.14
C ALA A 18 -4.62 7.06 -1.23
N LEU A 19 -4.47 8.35 -1.54
CA LEU A 19 -3.69 9.32 -0.77
C LEU A 19 -4.61 10.41 -0.23
N GLU A 20 -4.58 10.63 1.08
CA GLU A 20 -5.36 11.66 1.76
C GLU A 20 -4.44 12.58 2.57
N LYS A 21 -4.66 13.89 2.50
CA LYS A 21 -3.95 14.88 3.32
C LYS A 21 -4.82 15.27 4.52
N ILE A 22 -4.28 15.14 5.73
CA ILE A 22 -4.89 15.58 6.98
C ILE A 22 -4.18 16.83 7.48
N GLU A 23 -4.90 17.94 7.47
CA GLU A 23 -4.42 19.19 8.05
C GLU A 23 -4.43 19.15 9.58
N PRO A 24 -3.51 19.88 10.25
CA PRO A 24 -3.56 20.08 11.69
C PRO A 24 -4.92 20.58 12.16
N GLY A 25 -5.42 20.03 13.25
CA GLY A 25 -6.71 20.42 13.83
C GLY A 25 -7.92 19.74 13.18
N ARG A 26 -7.75 18.98 12.09
CA ARG A 26 -8.81 18.12 11.56
C ARG A 26 -9.06 16.90 12.47
N PRO A 27 -10.30 16.39 12.52
CA PRO A 27 -10.59 15.11 13.15
C PRO A 27 -9.65 14.01 12.61
N GLY A 28 -9.12 13.17 13.50
CA GLY A 28 -8.19 12.11 13.12
C GLY A 28 -6.71 12.51 13.10
N TYR A 29 -6.35 13.81 13.05
CA TYR A 29 -4.94 14.24 13.04
C TYR A 29 -4.15 13.70 14.24
N ARG A 30 -4.71 13.79 15.46
CA ARG A 30 -4.06 13.29 16.68
C ARG A 30 -3.85 11.79 16.67
N LYS A 31 -4.70 11.03 15.98
CA LYS A 31 -4.56 9.58 15.84
C LYS A 31 -3.47 9.26 14.82
N ALA A 32 -3.53 9.91 13.65
CA ALA A 32 -2.55 9.74 12.59
C ALA A 32 -1.12 10.16 13.01
N SER A 33 -1.01 11.20 13.85
CA SER A 33 0.29 11.71 14.32
C SER A 33 1.03 10.76 15.27
N LYS A 34 0.32 9.83 15.94
CA LYS A 34 0.94 8.91 16.91
C LYS A 34 1.78 7.80 16.27
N GLY A 35 1.49 7.46 15.02
CA GLY A 35 2.15 6.38 14.28
C GLY A 35 2.68 6.84 12.93
N VAL A 36 2.98 8.14 12.81
CA VAL A 36 3.40 8.73 11.54
C VAL A 36 4.80 8.23 11.17
N ILE A 37 4.94 7.76 9.95
CA ILE A 37 6.20 7.32 9.37
C ILE A 37 6.94 8.56 8.85
N LEU A 38 8.18 8.74 9.31
CA LEU A 38 8.96 9.95 9.05
C LEU A 38 9.95 9.78 7.89
N ARG A 39 10.49 8.58 7.66
CA ARG A 39 11.56 8.35 6.69
C ARG A 39 11.14 7.37 5.61
N GLN A 40 11.69 7.56 4.42
CA GLN A 40 11.50 6.63 3.29
C GLN A 40 11.96 5.21 3.61
N ARG A 41 13.07 5.07 4.36
CA ARG A 41 13.55 3.76 4.84
C ARG A 41 12.49 3.04 5.66
N ASP A 42 11.87 3.72 6.62
CA ASP A 42 10.85 3.16 7.50
C ASP A 42 9.60 2.74 6.71
N ALA A 43 9.26 3.48 5.64
CA ALA A 43 8.19 3.13 4.72
C ALA A 43 8.49 1.82 3.97
N ILE A 44 9.72 1.66 3.46
CA ILE A 44 10.16 0.43 2.80
C ILE A 44 10.16 -0.75 3.77
N GLU A 45 10.69 -0.57 4.97
CA GLU A 45 10.70 -1.62 6.02
C GLU A 45 9.27 -2.01 6.42
N ARG A 46 8.36 -1.03 6.54
CA ARG A 46 6.94 -1.30 6.80
C ARG A 46 6.31 -2.13 5.68
N TYR A 47 6.59 -1.78 4.43
CA TYR A 47 6.09 -2.52 3.27
C TYR A 47 6.60 -3.97 3.26
N GLN A 48 7.90 -4.18 3.50
CA GLN A 48 8.50 -5.51 3.55
C GLN A 48 7.91 -6.38 4.66
N LYS A 49 7.68 -5.79 5.85
CA LYS A 49 7.03 -6.50 6.96
C LYS A 49 5.62 -6.95 6.60
N LEU A 50 4.82 -6.06 6.00
CA LEU A 50 3.46 -6.39 5.56
C LEU A 50 3.44 -7.46 4.47
N LYS A 51 4.39 -7.39 3.53
CA LYS A 51 4.56 -8.43 2.49
C LYS A 51 4.87 -9.79 3.10
N ALA A 52 5.78 -9.84 4.08
CA ALA A 52 6.23 -11.07 4.71
C ALA A 52 5.18 -11.70 5.63
N SER A 53 4.33 -10.89 6.28
CA SER A 53 3.27 -11.41 7.16
C SER A 53 2.16 -12.14 6.41
N GLY A 54 2.03 -11.97 5.09
CA GLY A 54 0.87 -12.46 4.34
C GLY A 54 -0.45 -11.76 4.70
N ASP A 55 -0.42 -10.82 5.65
CA ASP A 55 -1.56 -9.98 6.02
C ASP A 55 -2.02 -9.15 4.82
N SER A 56 -3.34 -8.98 4.71
CA SER A 56 -3.88 -8.04 3.74
C SER A 56 -3.31 -6.66 4.05
N PHE A 57 -2.68 -6.03 3.06
CA PHE A 57 -2.18 -4.64 3.14
C PHE A 57 -3.29 -3.62 3.46
N HIS A 58 -4.53 -4.06 3.69
CA HIS A 58 -5.67 -3.23 4.04
C HIS A 58 -5.41 -2.40 5.29
N GLY A 59 -5.72 -1.12 5.19
CA GLY A 59 -5.63 -0.19 6.30
C GLY A 59 -5.11 1.17 5.90
N THR A 60 -4.80 1.97 6.91
CA THR A 60 -4.31 3.34 6.75
C THR A 60 -2.92 3.45 7.34
N HIS A 61 -1.99 3.97 6.53
CA HIS A 61 -0.61 4.23 6.92
C HIS A 61 -0.34 5.72 6.84
N SER A 62 0.08 6.33 7.94
CA SER A 62 0.28 7.78 8.04
C SER A 62 1.73 8.16 7.85
N PHE A 63 1.99 9.24 7.13
CA PHE A 63 3.33 9.73 6.76
C PHE A 63 3.47 11.22 6.97
N GLN A 64 4.65 11.67 7.39
CA GLN A 64 4.90 13.10 7.61
C GLN A 64 5.22 13.85 6.32
N PHE A 65 5.83 13.16 5.36
CA PHE A 65 6.26 13.71 4.09
C PHE A 65 5.54 13.03 2.93
N LEU A 66 5.09 13.82 1.97
CA LEU A 66 4.36 13.33 0.79
C LEU A 66 5.19 12.33 -0.02
N ASP A 67 6.49 12.58 -0.22
CA ASP A 67 7.35 11.70 -1.02
C ASP A 67 7.55 10.32 -0.37
N THR A 68 7.54 10.28 0.96
CA THR A 68 7.56 9.01 1.71
C THR A 68 6.25 8.25 1.51
N ALA A 69 5.10 8.95 1.58
CA ALA A 69 3.79 8.38 1.31
C ALA A 69 3.68 7.83 -0.13
N LYS A 70 4.15 8.61 -1.12
CA LYS A 70 4.21 8.20 -2.53
C LYS A 70 5.08 6.97 -2.72
N THR A 71 6.25 6.91 -2.09
CA THR A 71 7.12 5.73 -2.15
C THR A 71 6.38 4.48 -1.69
N PHE A 72 5.70 4.56 -0.54
CA PHE A 72 4.93 3.44 -0.02
C PHE A 72 3.77 3.04 -0.95
N ALA A 73 3.02 4.02 -1.46
CA ALA A 73 1.91 3.78 -2.38
C ALA A 73 2.39 3.10 -3.68
N MET A 74 3.51 3.55 -4.26
CA MET A 74 4.10 2.94 -5.46
C MET A 74 4.53 1.49 -5.22
N LEU A 75 5.11 1.19 -4.06
CA LEU A 75 5.49 -0.19 -3.72
C LEU A 75 4.27 -1.10 -3.67
N ARG A 76 3.15 -0.66 -3.07
CA ARG A 76 1.92 -1.45 -3.07
C ARG A 76 1.34 -1.63 -4.47
N LEU A 77 1.28 -0.57 -5.28
CA LEU A 77 0.75 -0.65 -6.65
C LEU A 77 1.53 -1.66 -7.50
N ARG A 78 2.87 -1.66 -7.41
CA ARG A 78 3.69 -2.67 -8.10
C ARG A 78 3.41 -4.09 -7.61
N ALA A 79 3.20 -4.29 -6.31
CA ALA A 79 2.78 -5.59 -5.80
C ALA A 79 1.40 -6.02 -6.34
N MET A 80 0.43 -5.10 -6.42
CA MET A 80 -0.88 -5.40 -7.02
C MET A 80 -0.75 -5.82 -8.49
N GLU A 81 0.10 -5.14 -9.25
CA GLU A 81 0.37 -5.46 -10.65
C GLU A 81 0.99 -6.86 -10.80
N HIS A 82 1.98 -7.20 -9.97
CA HIS A 82 2.54 -8.55 -9.95
C HIS A 82 1.51 -9.62 -9.55
N GLU A 83 0.69 -9.36 -8.52
CA GLU A 83 -0.40 -10.28 -8.11
C GLU A 83 -1.40 -10.52 -9.26
N ILE A 84 -1.72 -9.50 -10.04
CA ILE A 84 -2.59 -9.62 -11.22
C ILE A 84 -1.90 -10.45 -12.31
N GLN A 85 -0.62 -10.20 -12.58
CA GLN A 85 0.13 -10.94 -13.59
C GLN A 85 0.25 -12.43 -13.23
N ASP A 86 0.59 -12.74 -11.97
CA ASP A 86 0.68 -14.11 -11.48
C ASP A 86 -0.67 -14.86 -11.64
N ASN A 87 -1.78 -14.17 -11.34
CA ASN A 87 -3.12 -14.72 -11.55
C ASN A 87 -3.44 -14.94 -13.04
N LEU A 88 -3.07 -14.01 -13.92
CA LEU A 88 -3.26 -14.17 -15.37
C LEU A 88 -2.46 -15.35 -15.92
N ASP A 89 -1.21 -15.48 -15.51
CA ASP A 89 -0.33 -16.58 -15.90
C ASP A 89 -0.91 -17.93 -15.43
N GLN A 90 -1.46 -17.98 -14.22
CA GLN A 90 -2.13 -19.18 -13.69
C GLN A 90 -3.39 -19.55 -14.49
N VAL A 91 -4.23 -18.57 -14.83
CA VAL A 91 -5.43 -18.79 -15.65
C VAL A 91 -5.03 -19.28 -17.05
N GLN A 92 -4.04 -18.66 -17.67
CA GLN A 92 -3.53 -19.10 -18.98
C GLN A 92 -2.94 -20.50 -18.94
N ALA A 93 -2.20 -20.87 -17.89
CA ALA A 93 -1.68 -22.22 -17.70
C ALA A 93 -2.81 -23.25 -17.56
N TYR A 94 -3.88 -22.90 -16.82
CA TYR A 94 -5.07 -23.75 -16.67
C TYR A 94 -5.80 -23.95 -18.01
N ASP A 95 -6.04 -22.86 -18.76
CA ASP A 95 -6.72 -22.91 -20.06
C ASP A 95 -5.86 -23.59 -21.15
N GLY A 96 -4.53 -23.45 -21.08
CA GLY A 96 -3.58 -24.11 -21.96
C GLY A 96 -3.44 -25.61 -21.69
N ALA A 97 -3.51 -26.03 -20.42
CA ALA A 97 -3.47 -27.44 -20.03
C ALA A 97 -4.74 -28.21 -20.43
N ALA A 98 -5.89 -27.53 -20.59
CA ALA A 98 -7.12 -28.16 -21.04
C ALA A 98 -7.07 -28.62 -22.52
N LYS A 99 -6.14 -28.10 -23.35
CA LYS A 99 -6.04 -28.43 -24.77
C LYS A 99 -5.12 -29.60 -25.12
N SER A 100 -4.45 -30.24 -24.16
CA SER A 100 -3.56 -31.39 -24.42
C SER A 100 -4.10 -32.75 -23.95
N SER A 101 -5.37 -32.82 -23.49
CA SER A 101 -6.01 -34.08 -23.07
C SER A 101 -7.14 -34.52 -24.01
N ALA A 102 -7.03 -34.22 -25.30
CA ALA A 102 -7.87 -34.84 -26.32
C ALA A 102 -7.04 -35.11 -27.58
N ARG A 103 -6.78 -36.41 -27.79
CA ARG A 103 -6.14 -37.08 -28.93
C ARG A 103 -4.62 -37.17 -28.96
#